data_AF-A0A1C6IN77-F1
#
_entry.id   AF-A0A1C6IN77-F1
#
_cell.length_a   1.000
_cell.length_b   1.000
_cell.length_c   1.000
_cell.angle_alpha   90.00
_cell.angle_beta   90.00
_cell.angle_gamma   90.00
#
_symmetry.space_group_name_H-M   'P 1'
#
loop_
_entity.id
_entity.type
_entity.pdbx_description
1 polymer ?
#
loop_
_entity_poly.entity_id
_entity_poly.type
_entity_poly.pdbx_seq_one_letter_code
_entity_poly.pdbx_strand_id
1 'polypeptide(L)'
;MKSVEFIENINHVYRGKFAHSACIASSYGYGCYGRYIYIKCMLAENLNEVANGIAENDMFRISFWIDLPNSFNFDTDELPENLTMEAKSNSYVIKPENEYLYCNYKKIPYRKSKGTAEKLISVFGKFVDKLHAQLVEDLNNGNIHKNFKTLVETKI
;
A
#
# COMPACT_ATOMS: atom_id res chain seq x y z
N MET A 1 19.57 -4.64 -8.75
CA MET A 1 19.04 -4.35 -7.38
C MET A 1 18.55 -5.64 -6.72
N LYS A 2 18.87 -5.85 -5.43
CA LYS A 2 18.42 -7.02 -4.66
C LYS A 2 16.97 -6.87 -4.16
N SER A 3 16.29 -7.98 -3.90
CA SER A 3 14.89 -7.98 -3.42
C SER A 3 14.74 -7.26 -2.07
N VAL A 4 15.68 -7.49 -1.14
CA VAL A 4 15.75 -6.82 0.17
C VAL A 4 15.90 -5.31 0.03
N GLU A 5 16.85 -4.87 -0.79
CA GLU A 5 17.09 -3.45 -1.07
C GLU A 5 15.86 -2.77 -1.70
N PHE A 6 15.17 -3.46 -2.62
CA PHE A 6 13.92 -2.96 -3.19
C PHE A 6 12.83 -2.78 -2.13
N ILE A 7 12.65 -3.78 -1.26
CA ILE A 7 11.67 -3.77 -0.16
C ILE A 7 11.96 -2.62 0.82
N GLU A 8 13.23 -2.41 1.19
CA GLU A 8 13.67 -1.31 2.04
C GLU A 8 13.34 0.05 1.42
N ASN A 9 13.61 0.22 0.11
CA ASN A 9 13.29 1.44 -0.62
C ASN A 9 11.78 1.71 -0.71
N ILE A 10 10.96 0.69 -0.94
CA ILE A 10 9.49 0.82 -0.92
C ILE A 10 9.01 1.29 0.46
N ASN A 11 9.52 0.68 1.53
CA ASN A 11 9.18 1.06 2.90
C ASN A 11 9.64 2.49 3.22
N HIS A 12 10.84 2.88 2.77
CA HIS A 12 11.38 4.22 2.95
C HIS A 12 10.51 5.27 2.24
N VAL A 13 10.14 5.03 0.99
CA VAL A 13 9.25 5.92 0.22
C VAL A 13 7.89 6.09 0.92
N TYR A 14 7.31 5.00 1.41
CA TYR A 14 6.04 5.07 2.13
C TYR A 14 6.15 5.88 3.42
N ARG A 15 7.13 5.56 4.27
CA ARG A 15 7.37 6.24 5.55
C ARG A 15 7.79 7.71 5.38
N GLY A 16 8.35 8.07 4.23
CA GLY A 16 8.62 9.47 3.88
C GLY A 16 7.36 10.34 3.81
N LYS A 17 6.18 9.74 3.63
CA LYS A 17 4.88 10.44 3.69
C LYS A 17 4.04 10.04 4.90
N PHE A 18 4.16 8.82 5.37
CA PHE A 18 3.39 8.29 6.50
C PHE A 18 4.35 7.76 7.58
N ALA A 19 4.98 8.66 8.33
CA ALA A 19 6.10 8.35 9.23
C ALA A 19 5.74 7.35 10.33
N HIS A 20 4.50 7.41 10.84
CA HIS A 20 3.98 6.56 11.90
C HIS A 20 3.00 5.52 11.36
N SER A 21 3.29 4.94 10.20
CA SER A 21 2.40 3.99 9.54
C SER A 21 3.17 2.79 9.00
N ALA A 22 2.49 1.66 8.89
CA ALA A 22 3.10 0.42 8.40
C ALA A 22 3.02 0.29 6.88
N CYS A 23 4.14 -0.11 6.27
CA CYS A 23 4.19 -0.71 4.95
C CYS A 23 4.81 -2.09 5.10
N ILE A 24 4.06 -3.11 4.71
CA ILE A 24 4.48 -4.51 4.78
C ILE A 24 4.84 -4.92 3.36
N ALA A 25 6.13 -4.95 3.07
CA ALA A 25 6.66 -5.46 1.81
C ALA A 25 7.41 -6.77 2.06
N SER A 26 7.03 -7.83 1.35
CA SER A 26 7.55 -9.18 1.60
C SER A 26 7.60 -10.01 0.33
N SER A 27 8.66 -10.81 0.22
CA SER A 27 8.85 -11.79 -0.84
C SER A 27 8.12 -13.07 -0.50
N TYR A 28 7.31 -13.57 -1.43
CA TYR A 28 6.61 -14.84 -1.31
C TYR A 28 7.11 -15.80 -2.39
N GLY A 29 7.49 -16.99 -1.96
CA GLY A 29 7.72 -18.15 -2.82
C GLY A 29 7.01 -19.33 -2.20
N TYR A 30 6.46 -20.21 -3.04
CA TYR A 30 5.65 -21.40 -2.73
C TYR A 30 4.12 -21.16 -2.66
N GLY A 31 3.41 -21.85 -3.57
CA GLY A 31 1.96 -21.85 -3.67
C GLY A 31 1.47 -21.78 -5.12
N CYS A 32 0.14 -21.84 -5.33
CA CYS A 32 -0.49 -21.74 -6.65
C CYS A 32 -0.36 -20.38 -7.34
N TYR A 33 0.19 -19.37 -6.64
CA TYR A 33 0.31 -17.99 -7.12
C TYR A 33 1.72 -17.62 -7.63
N GLY A 34 2.63 -18.59 -7.73
CA GLY A 34 4.00 -18.35 -8.21
C GLY A 34 4.88 -17.61 -7.20
N ARG A 35 5.96 -16.99 -7.69
CA ARG A 35 6.84 -16.12 -6.89
C ARG A 35 6.48 -14.66 -7.12
N TYR A 36 6.41 -13.88 -6.06
CA TYR A 36 6.05 -12.47 -6.15
C TYR A 36 6.57 -11.67 -4.96
N ILE A 37 6.65 -10.34 -5.13
CA ILE A 37 6.76 -9.40 -4.02
C ILE A 37 5.38 -8.81 -3.77
N TYR A 38 4.94 -8.89 -2.52
CA TYR A 38 3.71 -8.27 -2.04
C TYR A 38 4.03 -7.00 -1.27
N ILE A 39 3.24 -5.96 -1.47
CA ILE A 39 3.32 -4.70 -0.73
C ILE A 39 1.92 -4.40 -0.20
N LYS A 40 1.77 -4.21 1.12
CA LYS A 40 0.53 -3.75 1.77
C LYS A 40 0.81 -2.45 2.50
N CYS A 41 0.03 -1.42 2.19
CA CYS A 41 0.07 -0.14 2.89
C CYS A 41 -1.02 -0.12 3.96
N MET A 42 -0.68 0.35 5.17
CA MET A 42 -1.61 0.52 6.28
C MET A 42 -1.47 1.94 6.82
N LEU A 43 -2.57 2.56 7.24
CA LEU A 43 -2.50 3.83 7.96
C LEU A 43 -2.02 3.62 9.39
N ALA A 44 -2.48 2.55 10.03
CA ALA A 44 -2.01 2.13 11.34
C ALA A 44 -0.50 1.77 11.32
N GLU A 45 0.18 2.06 12.41
CA GLU A 45 1.57 1.64 12.65
C GLU A 45 1.64 0.17 13.07
N ASN A 46 0.66 -0.27 13.86
CA ASN A 46 0.62 -1.59 14.47
C ASN A 46 -0.83 -2.01 14.77
N LEU A 47 -1.02 -3.25 15.22
CA LEU A 47 -2.35 -3.82 15.45
C LEU A 47 -3.13 -3.10 16.56
N ASN A 48 -2.49 -2.40 17.50
CA ASN A 48 -3.22 -1.72 18.57
C ASN A 48 -3.97 -0.48 18.06
N GLU A 49 -3.60 0.05 16.89
CA GLU A 49 -4.27 1.21 16.26
C GLU A 49 -5.43 0.81 15.34
N VAL A 50 -5.60 -0.50 15.05
CA VAL A 50 -6.73 -1.01 14.27
C VAL A 50 -7.82 -1.57 15.17
N ALA A 51 -9.06 -1.37 14.75
CA ALA A 51 -10.23 -1.84 15.49
C ALA A 51 -10.15 -3.36 15.73
N ASN A 52 -10.31 -3.77 17.00
CA ASN A 52 -10.22 -5.15 17.48
C ASN A 52 -8.88 -5.85 17.22
N GLY A 53 -7.80 -5.13 16.90
CA GLY A 53 -6.50 -5.75 16.62
C GLY A 53 -6.42 -6.48 15.28
N ILE A 54 -7.39 -6.26 14.38
CA ILE A 54 -7.49 -6.97 13.10
C ILE A 54 -6.93 -6.08 11.99
N ALA A 55 -5.86 -6.52 11.31
CA ALA A 55 -5.18 -5.74 10.27
C ALA A 55 -6.08 -5.38 9.07
N GLU A 56 -7.10 -6.19 8.80
CA GLU A 56 -8.09 -6.00 7.74
C GLU A 56 -9.09 -4.87 8.07
N ASN A 57 -9.15 -4.45 9.34
CA ASN A 57 -9.95 -3.31 9.78
C ASN A 57 -9.22 -1.97 9.61
N ASP A 58 -8.00 -1.96 9.05
CA ASP A 58 -7.33 -0.73 8.69
C ASP A 58 -8.14 0.07 7.65
N MET A 59 -7.98 1.39 7.68
CA MET A 59 -8.63 2.28 6.74
C MET A 59 -8.17 2.03 5.29
N PHE A 60 -6.92 1.61 5.11
CA PHE A 60 -6.36 1.37 3.79
C PHE A 60 -6.63 -0.06 3.32
N ARG A 61 -7.22 -0.15 2.13
CA ARG A 61 -7.30 -1.35 1.32
C ARG A 61 -6.40 -1.15 0.11
N ILE A 62 -5.09 -1.15 0.40
CA ILE A 62 -4.06 -0.82 -0.57
C ILE A 62 -3.00 -1.91 -0.57
N SER A 63 -2.86 -2.57 -1.71
CA SER A 63 -1.86 -3.59 -1.90
C SER A 63 -1.42 -3.75 -3.35
N PHE A 64 -0.14 -4.07 -3.53
CA PHE A 64 0.50 -4.26 -4.82
C PHE A 64 1.19 -5.61 -4.90
N TRP A 65 1.17 -6.17 -6.10
CA TRP A 65 1.85 -7.41 -6.45
C TRP A 65 2.86 -7.13 -7.56
N ILE A 66 4.04 -7.73 -7.42
CA ILE A 66 5.06 -7.75 -8.45
C ILE A 66 5.41 -9.20 -8.73
N ASP A 67 4.94 -9.70 -9.87
CA ASP A 67 5.18 -11.08 -10.28
C ASP A 67 6.66 -11.28 -10.64
N LEU A 68 7.22 -12.40 -10.22
CA LEU A 68 8.59 -12.80 -10.48
C LEU A 68 8.64 -14.13 -11.23
N PRO A 69 9.71 -14.41 -11.99
CA PRO A 69 9.91 -15.73 -12.58
C PRO A 69 9.85 -16.83 -11.52
N ASN A 70 9.24 -17.97 -11.83
CA ASN A 70 9.14 -19.09 -10.90
C ASN A 70 10.51 -19.64 -10.45
N SER A 71 11.55 -19.44 -11.27
CA SER A 71 12.94 -19.80 -10.96
C SER A 71 13.68 -18.77 -10.11
N PHE A 72 13.09 -17.60 -9.83
CA PHE A 72 13.76 -16.50 -9.14
C PHE A 72 14.13 -16.85 -7.70
N ASN A 73 15.40 -16.75 -7.35
CA ASN A 73 15.90 -16.95 -5.99
C ASN A 73 16.08 -15.60 -5.28
N PHE A 74 15.31 -15.37 -4.20
CA PHE A 74 15.30 -14.11 -3.46
C PHE A 74 16.63 -13.74 -2.81
N ASP A 75 17.47 -14.73 -2.50
CA ASP A 75 18.74 -14.54 -1.81
C ASP A 75 19.86 -14.22 -2.83
N THR A 76 19.88 -14.94 -3.94
CA THR A 76 21.01 -14.92 -4.89
C THR A 76 20.78 -14.07 -6.11
N ASP A 77 19.53 -13.85 -6.53
CA ASP A 77 19.25 -13.20 -7.81
C ASP A 77 19.11 -11.70 -7.66
N GLU A 78 19.34 -10.98 -8.75
CA GLU A 78 18.94 -9.58 -8.88
C GLU A 78 17.57 -9.49 -9.54
N LEU A 79 16.79 -8.49 -9.12
CA LEU A 79 15.47 -8.25 -9.70
C LEU A 79 15.56 -8.06 -11.23
N PRO A 80 14.68 -8.72 -12.01
CA PRO A 80 14.63 -8.54 -13.46
C PRO A 80 14.45 -7.08 -13.87
N GLU A 81 14.96 -6.71 -15.05
CA GLU A 81 14.81 -5.34 -15.58
C GLU A 81 13.37 -5.01 -16.02
N ASN A 82 12.55 -6.02 -16.25
CA ASN A 82 11.17 -5.88 -16.74
C ASN A 82 10.17 -6.46 -15.74
N LEU A 83 10.10 -5.83 -14.56
CA LEU A 83 9.09 -6.13 -13.55
C LEU A 83 7.74 -5.53 -13.94
N THR A 84 6.67 -6.09 -13.37
CA THR A 84 5.32 -5.57 -13.52
C THR A 84 4.67 -5.40 -12.15
N MET A 85 4.32 -4.17 -11.78
CA MET A 85 3.61 -3.87 -10.53
C MET A 85 2.13 -3.61 -10.79
N GLU A 86 1.27 -4.39 -10.14
CA GLU A 86 -0.18 -4.33 -10.25
C GLU A 86 -0.80 -4.06 -8.88
N ALA A 87 -1.75 -3.12 -8.80
CA ALA A 87 -2.54 -2.93 -7.59
C ALA A 87 -3.62 -4.02 -7.52
N LYS A 88 -3.62 -4.81 -6.45
CA LYS A 88 -4.73 -5.72 -6.12
C LYS A 88 -5.85 -4.99 -5.39
N SER A 89 -5.48 -4.00 -4.61
CA SER A 89 -6.40 -3.04 -3.99
C SER A 89 -5.72 -1.68 -3.91
N ASN A 90 -6.48 -0.61 -4.05
CA ASN A 90 -5.95 0.76 -4.07
C ASN A 90 -7.00 1.78 -3.64
N SER A 91 -7.76 1.43 -2.61
CA SER A 91 -8.79 2.30 -2.04
C SER A 91 -8.61 2.46 -0.54
N TYR A 92 -9.28 3.45 0.02
CA TYR A 92 -9.39 3.61 1.46
C TYR A 92 -10.82 3.94 1.86
N VAL A 93 -11.14 3.72 3.12
CA VAL A 93 -12.48 3.91 3.67
C VAL A 93 -12.82 5.40 3.79
N ILE A 94 -14.00 5.79 3.32
CA ILE A 94 -14.60 7.12 3.51
C ILE A 94 -15.98 7.00 4.15
N LYS A 95 -16.54 8.12 4.60
CA LYS A 95 -17.91 8.19 5.10
C LYS A 95 -18.89 7.61 4.07
N PRO A 96 -19.95 6.90 4.51
CA PRO A 96 -20.95 6.41 3.58
C PRO A 96 -21.72 7.58 2.94
N GLU A 97 -22.07 7.43 1.66
CA GLU A 97 -22.94 8.39 0.95
C GLU A 97 -24.43 8.15 1.24
N ASN A 98 -24.76 6.98 1.81
CA ASN A 98 -26.12 6.55 2.12
C ASN A 98 -26.18 5.97 3.54
N GLU A 99 -27.22 6.30 4.30
CA GLU A 99 -27.46 5.83 5.67
C GLU A 99 -27.50 4.30 5.85
N TYR A 100 -27.82 3.54 4.79
CA TYR A 100 -27.85 2.07 4.83
C TYR A 100 -26.49 1.42 4.65
N LEU A 101 -25.45 2.19 4.30
CA LEU A 101 -24.09 1.68 4.14
C LEU A 101 -23.26 1.96 5.39
N TYR A 102 -22.49 0.96 5.81
CA TYR A 102 -21.52 1.13 6.89
C TYR A 102 -20.42 2.13 6.48
N CYS A 103 -19.88 1.99 5.27
CA CYS A 103 -18.84 2.87 4.73
C CYS A 103 -18.82 2.84 3.20
N ASN A 104 -18.11 3.81 2.60
CA ASN A 104 -17.76 3.80 1.19
C ASN A 104 -16.25 3.69 1.01
N TYR A 105 -15.80 3.50 -0.24
CA TYR A 105 -14.39 3.40 -0.58
C TYR A 105 -14.04 4.36 -1.69
N LYS A 106 -12.99 5.17 -1.47
CA LYS A 106 -12.43 6.03 -2.51
C LYS A 106 -11.18 5.38 -3.10
N LYS A 107 -11.18 5.18 -4.42
CA LYS A 107 -10.07 4.55 -5.15
C LYS A 107 -9.05 5.60 -5.55
N ILE A 108 -7.77 5.38 -5.23
CA ILE A 108 -6.66 6.18 -5.74
C ILE A 108 -6.27 5.66 -7.12
N PRO A 109 -6.33 6.49 -8.19
CA PRO A 109 -5.97 6.03 -9.53
C PRO A 109 -4.55 5.48 -9.59
N TYR A 110 -4.45 4.21 -9.99
CA TYR A 110 -3.19 3.52 -10.23
C TYR A 110 -3.29 2.75 -11.55
N ARG A 111 -2.27 2.88 -12.40
CA ARG A 111 -2.14 2.10 -13.63
C ARG A 111 -1.06 1.05 -13.43
N LYS A 112 -1.36 -0.19 -13.84
CA LYS A 112 -0.38 -1.28 -13.93
C LYS A 112 0.88 -0.78 -14.64
N SER A 113 2.01 -0.93 -13.98
CA SER A 113 3.27 -0.30 -14.40
C SER A 113 4.34 -1.34 -14.65
N LYS A 114 5.16 -1.11 -15.68
CA LYS A 114 6.26 -2.00 -16.07
C LYS A 114 7.60 -1.28 -16.11
N GLY A 115 8.66 -1.98 -15.76
CA GLY A 115 10.05 -1.56 -15.94
C GLY A 115 10.95 -2.00 -14.79
N THR A 116 12.06 -1.29 -14.61
CA THR A 116 13.09 -1.63 -13.61
C THR A 116 12.60 -1.39 -12.18
N ALA A 117 13.34 -1.93 -11.22
CA ALA A 117 13.09 -1.75 -9.79
C ALA A 117 13.01 -0.25 -9.41
N GLU A 118 13.94 0.58 -9.88
CA GLU A 118 14.00 2.02 -9.62
C GLU A 118 12.78 2.75 -10.18
N LYS A 119 12.35 2.37 -11.39
CA LYS A 119 11.14 2.92 -11.99
C LYS A 119 9.90 2.56 -11.18
N LEU A 120 9.80 1.32 -10.70
CA LEU A 120 8.66 0.90 -9.88
C LEU A 120 8.64 1.61 -8.53
N ILE A 121 9.80 1.82 -7.88
CA ILE A 121 9.91 2.64 -6.66
C ILE A 121 9.42 4.06 -6.92
N SER A 122 9.85 4.70 -8.02
CA SER A 122 9.40 6.05 -8.39
C SER A 122 7.89 6.12 -8.64
N VAL A 123 7.33 5.13 -9.33
CA VAL A 123 5.88 5.04 -9.57
C VAL A 123 5.11 4.84 -8.26
N PHE A 124 5.61 3.99 -7.36
CA PHE A 124 5.03 3.80 -6.04
C PHE A 124 5.04 5.10 -5.23
N GLY A 125 6.16 5.86 -5.23
CA GLY A 125 6.21 7.17 -4.58
C GLY A 125 5.15 8.15 -5.09
N LYS A 126 4.96 8.24 -6.41
CA LYS A 126 3.88 9.05 -7.00
C LYS A 126 2.48 8.59 -6.58
N PHE A 127 2.28 7.30 -6.33
CA PHE A 127 1.03 6.80 -5.79
C PHE A 127 0.84 7.23 -4.34
N VAL A 128 1.89 7.10 -3.50
CA VAL A 128 1.87 7.53 -2.09
C VAL A 128 1.60 9.03 -1.97
N ASP A 129 2.22 9.86 -2.82
CA ASP A 129 1.97 11.31 -2.87
C ASP A 129 0.49 11.62 -3.16
N LYS A 130 -0.11 10.92 -4.13
CA LYS A 130 -1.52 11.08 -4.48
C LYS A 130 -2.45 10.61 -3.37
N LEU A 131 -2.12 9.49 -2.73
CA LEU A 131 -2.86 8.97 -1.59
C LEU A 131 -2.90 10.01 -0.46
N HIS A 132 -1.73 10.54 -0.09
CA HIS A 132 -1.62 11.56 0.94
C HIS A 132 -2.40 12.83 0.59
N ALA A 133 -2.21 13.38 -0.62
CA ALA A 133 -2.92 14.58 -1.06
C ALA A 133 -4.44 14.38 -1.01
N GLN A 134 -4.93 13.23 -1.45
CA GLN A 134 -6.37 12.94 -1.44
C GLN A 134 -6.92 12.77 -0.03
N LEU A 135 -6.15 12.16 0.89
CA LEU A 135 -6.54 12.02 2.30
C LEU A 135 -6.61 13.37 3.00
N VAL A 136 -5.65 14.27 2.76
CA VAL A 136 -5.70 15.64 3.30
C VAL A 136 -6.95 16.37 2.82
N GLU A 137 -7.27 16.26 1.52
CA GLU A 137 -8.49 16.85 0.96
C GLU A 137 -9.76 16.29 1.62
N ASP A 138 -9.85 14.97 1.76
CA ASP A 138 -11.02 14.32 2.37
C ASP A 138 -11.12 14.54 3.88
N LEU A 139 -9.99 14.75 4.57
CA LEU A 139 -9.99 15.20 5.97
C LEU A 139 -10.59 16.59 6.10
N ASN A 140 -10.11 17.55 5.29
CA ASN A 140 -10.59 18.93 5.30
C ASN A 140 -12.06 19.03 4.91
N ASN A 141 -12.53 18.18 4.00
CA ASN A 141 -13.93 18.13 3.56
C ASN A 141 -14.84 17.33 4.53
N GLY A 142 -14.31 16.79 5.62
CA GLY A 142 -15.07 15.96 6.56
C GLY A 142 -15.65 14.70 5.90
N ASN A 143 -14.90 14.11 4.95
CA ASN A 143 -15.26 12.88 4.23
C ASN A 143 -14.67 11.62 4.86
N ILE A 144 -13.80 11.77 5.86
CA ILE A 144 -13.22 10.63 6.60
C ILE A 144 -14.29 9.95 7.45
N HIS A 145 -14.33 8.63 7.38
CA HIS A 145 -15.25 7.83 8.18
C HIS A 145 -14.95 8.01 9.68
N LYS A 146 -15.98 8.15 10.51
CA LYS A 146 -15.86 8.50 11.94
C LYS A 146 -14.88 7.63 12.73
N ASN A 147 -14.83 6.32 12.42
CA ASN A 147 -13.94 5.37 13.10
C ASN A 147 -12.45 5.59 12.83
N PHE A 148 -12.10 6.33 11.76
CA PHE A 148 -10.71 6.57 11.37
C PHE A 148 -10.31 8.04 11.52
N LYS A 149 -11.23 8.95 11.85
CA LYS A 149 -10.97 10.39 11.90
C LYS A 149 -9.77 10.74 12.78
N THR A 150 -9.76 10.29 14.03
CA THR A 150 -8.64 10.54 14.96
C THR A 150 -7.32 9.93 14.48
N LEU A 151 -7.37 8.75 13.85
CA LEU A 151 -6.17 8.12 13.31
C LEU A 151 -5.61 8.95 12.14
N VAL A 152 -6.46 9.41 11.22
CA VAL A 152 -6.05 10.26 10.10
C VAL A 152 -5.47 11.59 10.61
N GLU A 153 -6.13 12.26 11.57
CA GLU A 153 -5.67 13.54 12.14
C GLU A 153 -4.31 13.46 12.85
N THR A 154 -3.92 12.27 13.32
CA THR A 154 -2.64 12.06 14.03
C THR A 154 -1.51 11.62 13.11
N LYS A 155 -1.82 11.19 11.88
CA LYS A 155 -0.86 10.56 10.95
C LYS A 155 -0.57 11.42 9.72
N ILE A 156 -1.35 12.47 9.46
CA ILE A 156 -1.31 13.29 8.23
C ILE A 156 -1.21 14.77 8.60
#